data_AF-A0A3D9JU06-F1
#
_entry.id   AF-A0A3D9JU06-F1
#
_cell.length_a   1.000
_cell.length_b   1.000
_cell.length_c   1.000
_cell.angle_alpha   90.00
_cell.angle_beta   90.00
_cell.angle_gamma   90.00
#
_symmetry.space_group_name_H-M   'P 1'
#
loop_
_entity.id
_entity.type
_entity.pdbx_description
1 polymer ?
#
loop_
_entity_poly.entity_id
_entity_poly.type
_entity_poly.pdbx_seq_one_letter_code
_entity_poly.pdbx_strand_id
1 'polypeptide(L)' 'MTDNEQTEYTVEYQDRYGVVYYRNVQATDIADAKARIQQMLPDVTIRAVTSIPTIAANP' A
#
# COMPACT_ATOMS: atom_id res chain seq x y z
N MET A 1 -14.87 20.30 4.17
CA MET A 1 -14.82 18.88 3.79
C MET A 1 -13.36 18.62 3.49
N THR A 2 -12.64 17.98 4.40
CA THR A 2 -11.21 17.71 4.22
C THR A 2 -11.08 16.63 3.16
N ASP A 3 -10.62 17.03 1.97
CA ASP A 3 -10.03 16.13 0.99
C ASP A 3 -8.79 15.53 1.68
N ASN A 4 -8.96 14.39 2.36
CA ASN A 4 -7.81 13.63 2.83
C ASN A 4 -7.11 13.17 1.56
N GLU A 5 -6.01 13.83 1.19
CA GLU A 5 -5.15 13.50 0.06
C GLU A 5 -4.60 12.08 0.24
N GLN A 6 -5.42 11.08 -0.12
CA GLN A 6 -5.02 9.68 -0.14
C GLN A 6 -4.17 9.48 -1.38
N THR A 7 -2.95 8.99 -1.15
CA THR A 7 -2.03 8.58 -2.21
C THR A 7 -2.21 7.09 -2.43
N GLU A 8 -2.14 6.65 -3.68
CA GLU A 8 -2.11 5.22 -3.97
C GLU A 8 -0.70 4.67 -3.70
N TYR A 9 -0.64 3.54 -3.00
CA TYR A 9 0.60 2.82 -2.73
C TYR A 9 0.50 1.39 -3.19
N THR A 10 1.54 0.87 -3.83
CA THR A 10 1.71 -0.58 -4.01
C THR A 10 2.53 -1.14 -2.85
N VAL A 11 1.99 -2.13 -2.15
CA VAL A 11 2.65 -2.86 -1.08
C VAL A 11 3.05 -4.25 -1.56
N GLU A 12 4.35 -4.56 -1.47
CA GLU A 12 4.89 -5.91 -1.65
C GLU A 12 4.95 -6.60 -0.29
N TYR A 13 4.35 -7.79 -0.18
CA TYR A 13 4.37 -8.58 1.04
C TYR A 13 4.52 -10.07 0.76
N GLN A 14 5.05 -10.80 1.74
CA GLN A 14 5.38 -12.22 1.63
C GLN A 14 4.66 -13.02 2.71
N ASP A 15 4.07 -14.15 2.32
CA ASP A 15 3.45 -15.07 3.27
C ASP A 15 4.48 -16.00 3.95
N ARG A 16 4.02 -16.79 4.93
CA ARG A 16 4.86 -17.75 5.66
C ARG A 16 5.46 -18.86 4.79
N TYR A 17 4.93 -19.09 3.59
CA TYR A 17 5.44 -20.07 2.63
C TYR A 17 6.46 -19.46 1.66
N GLY A 18 6.72 -18.16 1.79
CA GLY A 18 7.67 -17.43 0.99
C GLY A 18 7.09 -16.89 -0.31
N VAL A 19 5.79 -17.00 -0.55
CA VAL A 19 5.14 -16.46 -1.77
C VAL A 19 4.98 -14.95 -1.64
N VAL A 20 5.37 -14.23 -2.69
CA VAL A 20 5.33 -12.76 -2.74
C VAL A 20 4.08 -12.30 -3.49
N TYR A 21 3.40 -11.31 -2.92
CA TYR A 21 2.19 -10.69 -3.46
C TYR A 21 2.35 -9.17 -3.50
N TYR A 22 1.54 -8.55 -4.35
CA TYR A 22 1.47 -7.11 -4.52
C TYR A 22 0.03 -6.65 -4.36
N ARG A 23 -0.19 -5.54 -3.64
CA ARG A 23 -1.51 -4.94 -3.50
C ARG A 23 -1.46 -3.43 -3.50
N ASN A 24 -2.34 -2.81 -4.28
CA ASN A 24 -2.54 -1.38 -4.23
C ASN A 24 -3.51 -1.02 -3.09
N VAL A 25 -3.16 0.02 -2.32
CA VAL A 25 -3.96 0.56 -1.24
C VAL A 25 -3.95 2.09 -1.31
N GLN A 26 -5.11 2.70 -1.05
CA GLN A 26 -5.21 4.13 -0.80
C GLN A 26 -4.84 4.37 0.67
N ALA A 27 -3.87 5.22 0.92
CA ALA A 27 -3.37 5.52 2.27
C ALA A 27 -2.89 6.96 2.36
N THR A 28 -2.81 7.50 3.57
CA THR A 28 -2.29 8.85 3.80
C THR A 28 -0.76 8.91 3.73
N ASP A 29 -0.11 7.80 4.09
CA ASP A 29 1.34 7.66 4.10
C ASP A 29 1.77 6.19 4.04
N ILE A 30 3.09 5.95 4.05
CA ILE A 30 3.69 4.62 4.02
C ILE A 30 3.31 3.79 5.27
N ALA A 31 3.17 4.40 6.44
CA ALA A 31 2.82 3.68 7.66
C ALA A 31 1.36 3.21 7.63
N ASP A 32 0.44 4.06 7.17
CA ASP A 32 -0.96 3.69 6.94
C ASP A 32 -1.08 2.59 5.88
N ALA A 33 -0.32 2.68 4.78
CA ALA A 33 -0.30 1.64 3.74
C ALA A 33 0.13 0.26 4.31
N LYS A 34 1.15 0.23 5.17
CA LYS A 34 1.59 -0.99 5.87
C LYS A 34 0.53 -1.51 6.83
N ALA A 35 -0.03 -0.62 7.65
CA ALA A 35 -1.03 -0.96 8.65
C ALA A 35 -2.26 -1.61 8.02
N ARG A 36 -2.72 -1.11 6.87
CA ARG A 36 -3.85 -1.69 6.13
C ARG A 36 -3.59 -3.13 5.70
N ILE A 37 -2.41 -3.44 5.16
CA ILE A 37 -2.07 -4.82 4.79
C ILE A 37 -1.96 -5.71 6.03
N GLN A 38 -1.31 -5.23 7.10
CA GLN A 38 -1.14 -6.00 8.33
C GLN A 38 -2.48 -6.25 9.06
N GLN A 39 -3.43 -5.31 9.02
CA GLN A 39 -4.77 -5.51 9.59
C GLN A 39 -5.56 -6.60 8.86
N MET A 40 -5.39 -6.69 7.53
CA MET A 40 -6.06 -7.72 6.73
C MET A 40 -5.35 -9.07 6.79
N LEU A 41 -4.03 -9.05 6.87
CA LEU A 41 -3.15 -10.21 6.77
C LEU A 41 -2.05 -10.10 7.84
N PRO A 42 -2.35 -10.43 9.11
CA PRO A 42 -1.40 -10.22 10.21
C PRO A 42 -0.14 -11.08 10.11
N ASP A 43 -0.20 -12.19 9.39
CA ASP A 43 0.89 -13.17 9.27
C ASP A 43 1.86 -12.90 8.10
N VAL A 44 1.69 -11.79 7.35
CA VAL A 44 2.57 -11.47 6.22
C VAL A 44 3.70 -10.53 6.63
N THR A 45 4.85 -10.71 5.99
CA THR A 45 5.97 -9.78 6.14
C THR A 45 5.93 -8.76 5.02
N ILE A 46 5.84 -7.46 5.35
CA ILE A 46 5.94 -6.39 4.34
C ILE A 46 7.40 -6.26 3.89
N ARG A 47 7.62 -6.30 2.58
CA ARG A 47 8.95 -6.20 1.97
C ARG A 47 9.24 -4.81 1.42
N ALA A 48 8.27 -4.21 0.73
CA ALA A 48 8.41 -2.88 0.14
C ALA A 48 7.06 -2.15 0.06
N VAL A 49 7.14 -0.82 0.02
CA VAL A 49 5.99 0.07 -0.23
C VAL A 49 6.44 1.13 -1.24
N THR A 50 5.69 1.27 -2.31
CA THR A 50 5.97 2.22 -3.40
C THR A 50 4.79 3.17 -3.55
N SER A 51 5.02 4.48 -3.44
CA SER A 51 3.99 5.48 -3.78
C SER A 51 3.81 5.54 -5.28
N ILE A 52 2.56 5.47 -5.75
CA ILE A 52 2.23 5.69 -7.15
C ILE A 52 1.95 7.18 -7.31
N PRO A 53 2.79 7.93 -8.04
CA PRO A 53 2.52 9.33 -8.31
C PRO A 53 1.27 9.42 -9.18
N THR A 54 0.25 10.16 -8.73
CA THR A 54 -0.88 10.52 -9.58
C THR A 54 -0.37 11.48 -10.65
N ILE A 55 -0.01 10.95 -11.81
CA ILE A 55 0.27 11.78 -12.97
C ILE A 55 -1.08 12.31 -13.42
N ALA A 56 -1.37 13.59 -13.15
CA ALA A 56 -2.56 14.22 -13.70
C ALA A 56 -2.51 14.03 -15.22
N ALA A 57 -3.42 13.23 -15.76
CA ALA A 57 -3.54 13.06 -17.20
C ALA A 57 -3.85 14.44 -17.77
N ASN A 58 -2.89 15.04 -18.48
CA ASN A 58 -3.14 16.30 -19.19
C ASN A 58 -4.23 16.01 -20.25
N PRO A 59 -5.32 16.80 -20.27
CA PRO A 59 -6.40 16.64 -21.25
C PRO A 59 -5.95 16.95 -22.68
#